data_AF-A0A858RGX6-F1
#
_entry.id   AF-A0A858RGX6-F1
#
_cell.length_a   1.000
_cell.length_b   1.000
_cell.length_c   1.000
_cell.angle_alpha   90.00
_cell.angle_beta   90.00
_cell.angle_gamma   90.00
#
_symmetry.space_group_name_H-M   'P 1'
#
loop_
_entity.id
_entity.type
_entity.pdbx_description
1 polymer ?
#
loop_
_entity_poly.entity_id
_entity_poly.type
_entity_poly.pdbx_seq_one_letter_code
_entity_poly.pdbx_strand_id
1 'polypeptide(L)'
;METVTWLGQEIPRWVFMWSIAVVMFAMLKGLSLIWARNLTPRPGRKLAYLFLWPGMDAAGFINGSPDRLPDRSEWAMAALKTLLAVGLIAAAPQAEQAMLRAWIGMIGIVLFFHFGTFHLLSCFWRSLGMKAAPLMDHPLAATSASAFWGRHWNIAFRDLTHRMVFKPALKRWGAPAALMAGFVFSGVLHELAVTIPAGGWYGGPTLFFVIQGLAALAERTRRGKTIGLGQGVRGWLFTQGLLLLTVPLLFPPPFALRIINPFIDFIHELF
;
A
#
# COMPACT_ATOMS: atom_id res chain seq x y z
N MET A 1 14.75 -5.57 22.93
CA MET A 1 13.65 -5.30 21.98
C MET A 1 12.39 -5.01 22.78
N GLU A 2 11.63 -3.96 22.44
CA GLU A 2 10.31 -3.78 23.06
C GLU A 2 9.37 -4.91 22.60
N THR A 3 8.68 -5.53 23.56
CA THR A 3 7.73 -6.64 23.34
C THR A 3 6.29 -6.19 23.58
N VAL A 4 5.34 -7.00 23.13
CA VAL A 4 3.92 -6.90 23.48
C VAL A 4 3.46 -8.25 24.00
N THR A 5 2.67 -8.25 25.08
CA THR A 5 2.03 -9.46 25.58
C THR A 5 0.82 -9.79 24.71
N TRP A 6 0.87 -10.94 24.03
CA TRP A 6 -0.21 -11.42 23.18
C TRP A 6 -0.42 -12.92 23.41
N LEU A 7 -1.67 -13.31 23.72
CA LEU A 7 -2.02 -14.67 24.12
C LEU A 7 -1.13 -15.26 25.23
N GLY A 8 -0.71 -14.42 26.18
CA GLY A 8 0.14 -14.83 27.30
C GLY A 8 1.62 -15.01 26.96
N GLN A 9 2.05 -14.68 25.74
CA GLN A 9 3.44 -14.72 25.29
C GLN A 9 3.96 -13.30 25.05
N GLU A 10 5.23 -13.04 25.35
CA GLU A 10 5.90 -11.81 24.92
C GLU A 10 6.49 -11.99 23.52
N ILE A 11 6.03 -11.19 22.58
CA ILE A 11 6.53 -11.20 21.19
C ILE A 11 7.10 -9.83 20.80
N PRO A 12 8.12 -9.76 19.93
CA PRO A 12 8.59 -8.48 19.41
C PRO A 12 7.47 -7.71 18.72
N ARG A 13 7.39 -6.40 18.93
CA ARG A 13 6.31 -5.56 18.36
C ARG A 13 6.24 -5.64 16.83
N TRP A 14 7.38 -5.79 16.15
CA TRP A 14 7.41 -5.95 14.69
C TRP A 14 6.80 -7.29 14.23
N VAL A 15 6.99 -8.38 14.97
CA VAL A 15 6.33 -9.67 14.70
C VAL A 15 4.82 -9.54 14.86
N PHE A 16 4.38 -8.84 15.90
CA PHE A 16 2.96 -8.56 16.12
C PHE A 16 2.36 -7.73 14.98
N MET A 17 3.05 -6.69 14.53
CA MET A 17 2.66 -5.85 13.40
C MET A 17 2.50 -6.68 12.11
N TRP A 18 3.50 -7.49 11.76
CA TRP A 18 3.43 -8.35 10.58
C TRP A 18 2.31 -9.39 10.68
N SER A 19 2.05 -9.93 11.89
CA SER A 19 0.93 -10.85 12.12
C SER A 19 -0.41 -10.19 11.80
N ILE A 20 -0.62 -8.94 12.25
CA ILE A 20 -1.83 -8.17 11.90
C ILE A 20 -1.92 -7.98 10.38
N ALA A 21 -0.84 -7.56 9.73
CA ALA A 21 -0.82 -7.35 8.28
C ALA A 21 -1.12 -8.65 7.50
N VAL A 22 -0.58 -9.79 7.92
CA VAL A 22 -0.83 -11.10 7.31
C VAL A 22 -2.29 -11.52 7.48
N VAL A 23 -2.87 -11.35 8.68
CA VAL A 23 -4.29 -11.66 8.92
C VAL A 23 -5.20 -10.77 8.07
N MET A 24 -4.95 -9.46 8.05
CA MET A 24 -5.70 -8.52 7.21
C MET A 24 -5.57 -8.91 5.73
N PHE A 25 -4.36 -9.18 5.25
CA PHE A 25 -4.13 -9.65 3.88
C PHE A 25 -4.93 -10.92 3.58
N ALA A 26 -4.86 -11.94 4.43
CA ALA A 26 -5.57 -13.20 4.25
C ALA A 26 -7.10 -13.01 4.22
N MET A 27 -7.65 -12.16 5.09
CA MET A 27 -9.08 -11.82 5.09
C MET A 27 -9.51 -11.16 3.77
N LEU A 28 -8.77 -10.15 3.33
CA LEU A 28 -9.04 -9.42 2.08
C LEU A 28 -8.91 -10.34 0.85
N LYS A 29 -7.90 -11.21 0.86
CA LYS A 29 -7.66 -12.23 -0.17
C LYS A 29 -8.81 -13.24 -0.24
N GLY A 30 -9.29 -13.70 0.92
CA GLY A 30 -10.44 -14.59 1.05
C GLY A 30 -11.72 -13.96 0.52
N LEU A 31 -11.99 -12.69 0.83
CA LEU A 31 -13.15 -11.95 0.30
C LEU A 31 -13.11 -11.86 -1.24
N SER A 32 -11.93 -11.60 -1.81
CA SER A 32 -11.76 -11.58 -3.27
C SER A 32 -12.11 -12.94 -3.90
N LEU A 33 -11.71 -14.05 -3.27
CA LEU A 33 -12.07 -15.40 -3.72
C LEU A 33 -13.57 -15.69 -3.57
N ILE A 34 -14.21 -15.24 -2.49
CA ILE A 34 -15.65 -15.39 -2.29
C ILE A 34 -16.42 -14.70 -3.42
N TRP A 35 -16.00 -13.51 -3.82
CA TRP A 35 -16.61 -12.81 -4.96
C TRP A 35 -16.38 -13.51 -6.31
N ALA A 36 -15.29 -14.27 -6.42
CA ALA A 36 -14.97 -15.07 -7.61
C ALA A 36 -15.47 -16.53 -7.52
N ARG A 37 -16.24 -16.91 -6.50
CA ARG A 37 -16.57 -18.33 -6.20
C ARG A 37 -17.34 -19.05 -7.30
N ASN A 38 -18.11 -18.32 -8.10
CA ASN A 38 -18.90 -18.87 -9.20
C ASN A 38 -18.09 -19.03 -10.50
N LEU A 39 -16.82 -18.66 -10.50
CA LEU A 39 -15.94 -18.82 -11.65
C LEU A 39 -15.32 -20.21 -11.63
N THR A 40 -15.28 -20.87 -12.78
CA THR A 40 -14.55 -22.13 -12.98
C THR A 40 -13.12 -21.81 -13.40
N PRO A 41 -12.12 -21.90 -12.50
CA PRO A 41 -10.74 -21.60 -12.83
C PRO A 41 -10.14 -22.67 -13.75
N ARG A 42 -9.17 -22.28 -14.59
CA ARG A 42 -8.23 -23.27 -15.17
C ARG A 42 -7.44 -23.94 -14.03
N PRO A 43 -7.00 -25.20 -14.19
CA PRO A 43 -6.23 -25.91 -13.17
C PRO A 43 -5.06 -25.08 -12.63
N GLY A 44 -4.82 -25.12 -11.32
CA GLY A 44 -3.71 -24.44 -10.66
C GLY A 44 -3.86 -22.92 -10.48
N ARG A 45 -4.70 -22.22 -11.26
CA ARG A 45 -4.81 -20.74 -11.18
C ARG A 45 -5.30 -20.22 -9.83
N LYS A 46 -6.19 -20.96 -9.16
CA LYS A 46 -6.68 -20.60 -7.82
C LYS A 46 -5.58 -20.71 -6.75
N LEU A 47 -4.74 -21.75 -6.83
CA LEU A 47 -3.58 -21.92 -5.94
C LEU A 47 -2.50 -20.88 -6.22
N ALA A 48 -2.20 -20.63 -7.50
CA ALA A 48 -1.28 -19.57 -7.90
C ALA A 48 -1.75 -18.19 -7.43
N TYR A 49 -3.05 -17.90 -7.54
CA TYR A 49 -3.62 -16.67 -7.01
C TYR A 49 -3.42 -16.54 -5.50
N LEU A 50 -3.67 -17.63 -4.75
CA LEU A 50 -3.64 -17.62 -3.30
C LEU A 50 -2.22 -17.45 -2.74
N PHE A 51 -1.24 -18.16 -3.32
CA PHE A 51 0.10 -18.28 -2.75
C PHE A 51 1.19 -17.51 -3.50
N LEU A 52 0.98 -17.18 -4.78
CA LEU A 52 2.05 -16.67 -5.64
C LEU A 52 1.74 -15.30 -6.26
N TRP A 53 0.59 -14.69 -5.93
CA TRP A 53 0.22 -13.37 -6.39
C TRP A 53 -0.27 -12.49 -5.24
N PRO A 54 0.33 -11.33 -4.95
CA PRO A 54 -0.11 -10.43 -3.88
C PRO A 54 -1.37 -9.61 -4.22
N GLY A 55 -1.86 -9.62 -5.46
CA GLY A 55 -3.02 -8.78 -5.85
C GLY A 55 -4.38 -9.29 -5.36
N MET A 56 -5.36 -8.39 -5.29
CA MET A 56 -6.67 -8.65 -4.69
C MET A 56 -7.83 -8.75 -5.70
N ASP A 57 -7.54 -9.02 -6.99
CA ASP A 57 -8.57 -9.28 -8.02
C ASP A 57 -8.55 -10.75 -8.45
N ALA A 58 -9.22 -11.61 -7.68
CA ALA A 58 -9.29 -13.05 -7.98
C ALA A 58 -9.95 -13.33 -9.33
N ALA A 59 -11.04 -12.62 -9.64
CA ALA A 59 -11.78 -12.81 -10.87
C ALA A 59 -10.93 -12.51 -12.10
N GLY A 60 -10.21 -11.37 -12.08
CA GLY A 60 -9.25 -11.00 -13.10
C GLY A 60 -8.14 -12.02 -13.24
N PHE A 61 -7.46 -12.38 -12.15
CA PHE A 61 -6.31 -13.30 -12.23
C PHE A 61 -6.70 -14.69 -12.73
N ILE A 62 -7.85 -15.22 -12.30
CA ILE A 62 -8.28 -16.59 -12.61
C ILE A 62 -8.71 -16.74 -14.08
N ASN A 63 -9.52 -15.82 -14.60
CA ASN A 63 -10.14 -15.97 -15.92
C ASN A 63 -9.81 -14.85 -16.92
N GLY A 64 -9.17 -13.77 -16.48
CA GLY A 64 -8.79 -12.66 -17.33
C GLY A 64 -7.46 -12.87 -18.07
N SER A 65 -7.22 -11.98 -19.02
CA SER A 65 -5.97 -11.78 -19.74
C SER A 65 -5.36 -10.42 -19.37
N PRO A 66 -4.04 -10.24 -19.55
CA PRO A 66 -3.39 -8.97 -19.30
C PRO A 66 -3.79 -7.92 -20.34
N ASP A 67 -3.93 -6.67 -19.92
CA ASP A 67 -4.20 -5.54 -20.83
C ASP A 67 -2.94 -5.15 -21.64
N ARG A 68 -1.74 -5.40 -21.08
CA ARG A 68 -0.43 -5.15 -21.70
C ARG A 68 0.55 -6.24 -21.28
N LEU A 69 1.38 -6.74 -22.19
CA LEU A 69 2.52 -7.60 -21.82
C LEU A 69 3.70 -6.75 -21.30
N PRO A 70 4.52 -7.27 -20.37
CA PRO A 70 5.69 -6.54 -19.91
C PRO A 70 6.73 -6.43 -21.03
N ASP A 71 7.32 -5.25 -21.18
CA ASP A 71 8.46 -5.02 -22.07
C ASP A 71 9.80 -5.18 -21.31
N ARG A 72 10.92 -5.19 -22.03
CA ARG A 72 12.25 -5.39 -21.44
C ARG A 72 12.62 -4.27 -20.45
N SER A 73 12.20 -3.03 -20.72
CA SER A 73 12.47 -1.89 -19.85
C SER A 73 11.66 -1.96 -18.54
N GLU A 74 10.43 -2.46 -18.58
CA GLU A 74 9.61 -2.71 -17.39
C GLU A 74 10.28 -3.74 -16.47
N TRP A 75 10.76 -4.85 -17.03
CA TRP A 75 11.54 -5.85 -16.29
C TRP A 75 12.81 -5.26 -15.66
N ALA A 76 13.61 -4.54 -16.47
CA ALA A 76 14.85 -3.93 -16.00
C ALA A 76 14.61 -2.89 -14.90
N MET A 77 13.55 -2.07 -15.03
CA MET A 77 13.17 -1.07 -14.05
C MET A 77 12.72 -1.71 -12.73
N ALA A 78 11.91 -2.77 -12.80
CA ALA A 78 11.49 -3.51 -11.60
C ALA A 78 12.69 -4.16 -10.90
N ALA A 79 13.60 -4.77 -11.65
CA ALA A 79 14.83 -5.36 -11.12
C ALA A 79 15.74 -4.30 -10.48
N LEU A 80 15.95 -3.16 -11.14
CA LEU A 80 16.75 -2.05 -10.62
C LEU A 80 16.17 -1.51 -9.29
N LYS A 81 14.84 -1.34 -9.21
CA LYS A 81 14.18 -0.93 -7.96
C LYS A 81 14.38 -1.96 -6.86
N THR A 82 14.29 -3.25 -7.16
CA THR A 82 14.57 -4.32 -6.19
C THR A 82 16.01 -4.26 -5.69
N LEU A 83 17.00 -4.10 -6.59
CA LEU A 83 18.41 -4.00 -6.22
C LEU A 83 18.69 -2.75 -5.38
N LEU A 84 18.15 -1.60 -5.77
CA LEU A 84 18.24 -0.36 -4.99
C LEU A 84 17.62 -0.54 -3.60
N ALA A 85 16.47 -1.21 -3.52
CA ALA A 85 15.80 -1.48 -2.26
C ALA A 85 16.64 -2.38 -1.33
N VAL A 86 17.25 -3.44 -1.86
CA VAL A 86 18.18 -4.29 -1.12
C VAL A 86 19.37 -3.46 -0.61
N GLY A 87 19.94 -2.60 -1.45
CA GLY A 87 21.01 -1.68 -1.06
C GLY A 87 20.60 -0.73 0.06
N LEU A 88 19.40 -0.15 0.01
CA LEU A 88 18.88 0.72 1.08
C LEU A 88 18.68 -0.04 2.40
N ILE A 89 18.10 -1.24 2.35
CA ILE A 89 17.90 -2.07 3.55
C ILE A 89 19.25 -2.44 4.18
N ALA A 90 20.23 -2.84 3.37
CA ALA A 90 21.58 -3.19 3.82
C ALA A 90 22.36 -1.97 4.36
N ALA A 91 22.13 -0.78 3.80
CA ALA A 91 22.76 0.45 4.26
C ALA A 91 22.08 1.08 5.49
N ALA A 92 20.81 0.75 5.76
CA ALA A 92 20.04 1.35 6.85
C ALA A 92 20.77 1.29 8.21
N PRO A 93 21.34 0.15 8.66
CA PRO A 93 22.04 0.06 9.95
C PRO A 93 23.22 1.03 10.11
N GLN A 94 23.80 1.52 9.01
CA GLN A 94 24.93 2.45 9.02
C GLN A 94 24.52 3.87 9.46
N ALA A 95 23.22 4.18 9.46
CA ALA A 95 22.72 5.47 9.93
C ALA A 95 22.70 5.54 11.47
N GLU A 96 23.57 6.38 12.02
CA GLU A 96 23.66 6.63 13.47
C GLU A 96 22.35 7.20 14.03
N GLN A 97 21.75 8.18 13.34
CA GLN A 97 20.50 8.79 13.73
C GLN A 97 19.34 7.78 13.57
N ALA A 98 18.72 7.41 14.69
CA ALA A 98 17.68 6.37 14.72
C ALA A 98 16.49 6.66 13.79
N MET A 99 16.11 7.93 13.62
CA MET A 99 15.04 8.31 12.70
C MET A 99 15.44 8.12 11.24
N LEU A 100 16.67 8.51 10.89
CA LEU A 100 17.20 8.36 9.53
C LEU A 100 17.30 6.89 9.16
N ARG A 101 17.83 6.05 10.07
CA ARG A 101 17.85 4.58 9.93
C ARG A 101 16.47 4.02 9.59
N ALA A 102 15.46 4.41 10.39
CA ALA A 102 14.11 3.93 10.20
C ALA A 102 13.54 4.35 8.84
N TRP A 103 13.76 5.61 8.41
CA TRP A 103 13.29 6.07 7.11
C TRP A 103 13.99 5.39 5.94
N ILE A 104 15.31 5.22 5.99
CA ILE A 104 16.05 4.47 4.96
C ILE A 104 15.52 3.04 4.87
N GLY A 105 15.38 2.36 6.01
CA GLY A 105 14.85 1.00 6.07
C GLY A 105 13.42 0.90 5.54
N MET A 106 12.53 1.81 5.94
CA MET A 106 11.13 1.82 5.51
C MET A 106 10.99 2.12 4.00
N ILE A 107 11.74 3.08 3.47
CA ILE A 107 11.79 3.36 2.02
C ILE A 107 12.31 2.12 1.28
N GLY A 108 13.37 1.48 1.80
CA GLY A 108 13.89 0.23 1.28
C GLY A 108 12.84 -0.87 1.23
N ILE A 109 12.12 -1.12 2.34
CA ILE A 109 11.05 -2.14 2.44
C ILE A 109 9.91 -1.85 1.45
N VAL A 110 9.44 -0.60 1.39
CA VAL A 110 8.35 -0.20 0.46
C VAL A 110 8.80 -0.38 -1.00
N LEU A 111 10.03 0.03 -1.33
CA LEU A 111 10.60 -0.14 -2.66
C LEU A 111 10.77 -1.63 -3.00
N PHE A 112 11.26 -2.45 -2.06
CA PHE A 112 11.48 -3.88 -2.24
C PHE A 112 10.18 -4.62 -2.55
N PHE A 113 9.13 -4.40 -1.75
CA PHE A 113 7.86 -5.08 -1.94
C PHE A 113 7.04 -4.44 -3.06
N HIS A 114 6.58 -3.21 -2.88
CA HIS A 114 5.52 -2.62 -3.72
C HIS A 114 5.98 -2.25 -5.13
N PHE A 115 7.24 -1.84 -5.27
CA PHE A 115 7.78 -1.29 -6.52
C PHE A 115 8.79 -2.19 -7.21
N GLY A 116 9.38 -3.14 -6.47
CA GLY A 116 10.35 -4.12 -6.95
C GLY A 116 9.73 -5.50 -7.15
N THR A 117 9.73 -6.32 -6.10
CA THR A 117 9.33 -7.74 -6.14
C THR A 117 7.90 -7.95 -6.61
N PHE A 118 6.92 -7.16 -6.14
CA PHE A 118 5.54 -7.29 -6.63
C PHE A 118 5.40 -6.85 -8.10
N HIS A 119 6.24 -5.91 -8.55
CA HIS A 119 6.27 -5.51 -9.96
C HIS A 119 6.90 -6.61 -10.83
N LEU A 120 7.98 -7.23 -10.37
CA LEU A 120 8.58 -8.42 -11.02
C LEU A 120 7.57 -9.58 -11.11
N LEU A 121 6.83 -9.86 -10.02
CA LEU A 121 5.76 -10.86 -10.03
C LEU A 121 4.64 -10.49 -11.03
N SER A 122 4.26 -9.22 -11.13
CA SER A 122 3.30 -8.75 -12.14
C SER A 122 3.82 -9.05 -13.54
N CYS A 123 5.09 -8.74 -13.83
CA CYS A 123 5.70 -9.02 -15.12
C CYS A 123 5.71 -10.52 -15.41
N PHE A 124 6.13 -11.35 -14.45
CA PHE A 124 6.12 -12.80 -14.57
C PHE A 124 4.73 -13.33 -14.93
N TRP A 125 3.71 -13.00 -14.15
CA TRP A 125 2.35 -13.50 -14.39
C TRP A 125 1.73 -12.97 -15.68
N ARG A 126 1.95 -11.71 -16.04
CA ARG A 126 1.49 -11.15 -17.31
C ARG A 126 2.18 -11.80 -18.51
N SER A 127 3.45 -12.17 -18.40
CA SER A 127 4.15 -12.91 -19.45
C SER A 127 3.57 -14.32 -19.67
N LEU A 128 2.96 -14.90 -18.63
CA LEU A 128 2.20 -16.16 -18.71
C LEU A 128 0.72 -15.97 -19.11
N GLY A 129 0.34 -14.77 -19.55
CA GLY A 129 -1.02 -14.47 -20.00
C GLY A 129 -2.06 -14.31 -18.88
N MET A 130 -1.64 -14.03 -17.65
CA MET A 130 -2.53 -13.80 -16.51
C MET A 130 -2.80 -12.31 -16.31
N LYS A 131 -4.02 -11.94 -15.90
CA LYS A 131 -4.33 -10.56 -15.50
C LYS A 131 -3.74 -10.25 -14.12
N ALA A 132 -2.49 -9.84 -14.10
CA ALA A 132 -1.73 -9.48 -12.91
C ALA A 132 -1.15 -8.06 -13.08
N ALA A 133 -2.02 -7.05 -13.12
CA ALA A 133 -1.59 -5.66 -13.26
C ALA A 133 -0.66 -5.25 -12.10
N PRO A 134 0.33 -4.37 -12.33
CA PRO A 134 1.16 -3.83 -11.26
C PRO A 134 0.31 -3.24 -10.12
N LEU A 135 0.73 -3.46 -8.87
CA LEU A 135 -0.02 -2.95 -7.72
C LEU A 135 0.15 -1.44 -7.51
N MET A 136 1.28 -0.90 -7.98
CA MET A 136 1.61 0.51 -8.05
C MET A 136 1.78 0.89 -9.52
N ASP A 137 1.11 1.96 -9.95
CA ASP A 137 1.13 2.44 -11.33
C ASP A 137 1.57 3.91 -11.36
N HIS A 138 2.87 4.16 -11.54
CA HIS A 138 3.45 5.51 -11.62
C HIS A 138 2.91 6.54 -10.58
N PRO A 139 2.90 6.27 -9.26
CA PRO A 139 2.33 7.17 -8.24
C PRO A 139 2.98 8.55 -8.19
N LEU A 140 4.28 8.65 -8.49
CA LEU A 140 4.97 9.93 -8.56
C LEU A 140 4.55 10.78 -9.76
N ALA A 141 3.84 10.23 -10.75
CA ALA A 141 3.29 11.00 -11.86
C ALA A 141 1.90 11.58 -11.56
N ALA A 142 1.29 11.25 -10.42
CA ALA A 142 -0.05 11.70 -10.08
C ALA A 142 -0.09 13.23 -9.87
N THR A 143 -0.96 13.89 -10.64
CA THR A 143 -1.21 15.34 -10.54
C THR A 143 -2.40 15.68 -9.63
N SER A 144 -3.00 14.69 -8.97
CA SER A 144 -4.12 14.87 -8.05
C SER A 144 -4.11 13.79 -6.96
N ALA A 145 -4.53 14.14 -5.75
CA ALA A 145 -4.75 13.21 -4.65
C ALA A 145 -5.77 12.14 -5.03
N SER A 146 -6.85 12.53 -5.75
CA SER A 146 -7.82 11.58 -6.28
C SER A 146 -7.19 10.54 -7.24
N ALA A 147 -6.26 10.96 -8.11
CA ALA A 147 -5.58 10.07 -9.05
C ALA A 147 -4.56 9.18 -8.32
N PHE A 148 -3.79 9.77 -7.40
CA PHE A 148 -2.81 9.04 -6.60
C PHE A 148 -3.46 7.86 -5.89
N TRP A 149 -4.49 8.10 -5.06
CA TRP A 149 -5.17 7.06 -4.28
C TRP A 149 -6.13 6.21 -5.10
N GLY A 150 -6.69 6.74 -6.19
CA GLY A 150 -7.71 6.07 -6.99
C GLY A 150 -7.18 5.28 -8.20
N ARG A 151 -5.94 5.50 -8.62
CA ARG A 151 -5.39 4.85 -9.83
C ARG A 151 -3.95 4.39 -9.69
N HIS A 152 -3.14 5.13 -8.94
CA HIS A 152 -1.69 4.96 -9.01
C HIS A 152 -1.09 4.25 -7.79
N TRP A 153 -1.78 4.29 -6.65
CA TRP A 153 -1.34 3.70 -5.38
C TRP A 153 -2.23 2.53 -4.95
N ASN A 154 -1.62 1.37 -4.71
CA ASN A 154 -2.25 0.17 -4.15
C ASN A 154 -3.60 -0.20 -4.81
N ILE A 155 -3.55 -0.45 -6.11
CA ILE A 155 -4.70 -0.77 -6.96
C ILE A 155 -5.51 -1.95 -6.40
N ALA A 156 -4.82 -2.95 -5.84
CA ALA A 156 -5.46 -4.10 -5.22
C ALA A 156 -6.36 -3.71 -4.02
N PHE A 157 -5.85 -2.90 -3.10
CA PHE A 157 -6.64 -2.45 -1.95
C PHE A 157 -7.76 -1.48 -2.37
N ARG A 158 -7.51 -0.63 -3.36
CA ARG A 158 -8.52 0.26 -3.95
C ARG A 158 -9.73 -0.52 -4.45
N ASP A 159 -9.54 -1.57 -5.24
CA ASP A 159 -10.66 -2.32 -5.84
C ASP A 159 -11.57 -2.95 -4.80
N LEU A 160 -10.96 -3.45 -3.73
CA LEU A 160 -11.68 -4.03 -2.61
C LEU A 160 -12.46 -2.95 -1.84
N THR A 161 -11.79 -1.85 -1.47
CA THR A 161 -12.42 -0.73 -0.77
C THR A 161 -13.54 -0.10 -1.60
N HIS A 162 -13.38 -0.05 -2.93
CA HIS A 162 -14.41 0.44 -3.84
C HIS A 162 -15.67 -0.44 -3.77
N ARG A 163 -15.52 -1.77 -3.71
CA ARG A 163 -16.65 -2.70 -3.61
C ARG A 163 -17.30 -2.70 -2.22
N MET A 164 -16.50 -2.69 -1.16
CA MET A 164 -16.99 -2.86 0.22
C MET A 164 -17.45 -1.57 0.89
N VAL A 165 -16.82 -0.44 0.56
CA VAL A 165 -17.05 0.82 1.27
C VAL A 165 -17.67 1.84 0.33
N PHE A 166 -17.02 2.11 -0.80
CA PHE A 166 -17.44 3.20 -1.69
C PHE A 166 -18.81 2.93 -2.32
N LYS A 167 -19.03 1.77 -2.95
CA LYS A 167 -20.31 1.47 -3.62
C LYS A 167 -21.51 1.50 -2.65
N PRO A 168 -21.46 0.88 -1.46
CA PRO A 168 -22.54 0.99 -0.48
C PRO A 168 -22.77 2.43 0.01
N ALA A 169 -21.70 3.14 0.36
CA ALA A 169 -21.80 4.52 0.82
C ALA A 169 -22.33 5.47 -0.27
N LEU A 170 -21.94 5.26 -1.52
CA LEU A 170 -22.42 6.05 -2.68
C LEU A 170 -23.93 5.95 -2.82
N LYS A 171 -24.48 4.74 -2.70
CA LYS A 171 -25.92 4.50 -2.80
C LYS A 171 -26.72 5.19 -1.69
N ARG A 172 -26.12 5.35 -0.49
CA ARG A 172 -26.82 5.85 0.70
C ARG A 172 -26.62 7.34 0.95
N TRP A 173 -25.44 7.88 0.65
CA TRP A 173 -25.01 9.21 1.07
C TRP A 173 -24.36 10.06 -0.03
N GLY A 174 -24.26 9.54 -1.26
CA GLY A 174 -23.69 10.25 -2.40
C GLY A 174 -22.16 10.23 -2.45
N ALA A 175 -21.62 10.79 -3.54
CA ALA A 175 -20.21 10.64 -3.90
C ALA A 175 -19.20 11.27 -2.90
N PRO A 176 -19.43 12.49 -2.36
CA PRO A 176 -18.49 13.07 -1.40
C PRO A 176 -18.35 12.25 -0.11
N ALA A 177 -19.47 11.80 0.44
CA ALA A 177 -19.49 10.97 1.64
C ALA A 177 -18.85 9.60 1.37
N ALA A 178 -19.13 8.99 0.21
CA ALA A 178 -18.50 7.73 -0.18
C ALA A 178 -16.99 7.82 -0.33
N LEU A 179 -16.48 8.92 -0.88
CA LEU A 179 -15.05 9.17 -0.97
C LEU A 179 -14.42 9.25 0.43
N MET A 180 -15.00 10.07 1.32
CA MET A 180 -14.50 10.22 2.68
C MET A 180 -14.56 8.92 3.49
N ALA A 181 -15.63 8.14 3.33
CA ALA A 181 -15.77 6.83 3.97
C ALA A 181 -14.62 5.89 3.60
N GLY A 182 -14.20 5.87 2.32
CA GLY A 182 -13.04 5.09 1.88
C GLY A 182 -11.74 5.53 2.54
N PHE A 183 -11.51 6.84 2.68
CA PHE A 183 -10.33 7.39 3.35
C PHE A 183 -10.32 7.10 4.86
N VAL A 184 -11.43 7.32 5.55
CA VAL A 184 -11.56 7.00 6.99
C VAL A 184 -11.35 5.51 7.23
N PHE A 185 -11.96 4.65 6.41
CA PHE A 185 -11.76 3.21 6.49
C PHE A 185 -10.28 2.83 6.31
N SER A 186 -9.59 3.41 5.33
CA SER A 186 -8.15 3.22 5.16
C SER A 186 -7.36 3.68 6.38
N GLY A 187 -7.73 4.83 6.96
CA GLY A 187 -7.16 5.35 8.20
C GLY A 187 -7.21 4.35 9.34
N VAL A 188 -8.40 3.82 9.64
CA VAL A 188 -8.60 2.81 10.69
C VAL A 188 -7.75 1.57 10.45
N LEU A 189 -7.67 1.07 9.21
CA LEU A 189 -6.83 -0.08 8.91
C LEU A 189 -5.34 0.19 9.15
N HIS A 190 -4.88 1.42 8.90
CA HIS A 190 -3.50 1.78 9.20
C HIS A 190 -3.28 2.02 10.70
N GLU A 191 -4.26 2.45 11.49
CA GLU A 191 -4.13 2.43 12.95
C GLU A 191 -3.87 1.00 13.45
N LEU A 192 -4.69 0.05 12.97
CA LEU A 192 -4.57 -1.36 13.34
C LEU A 192 -3.18 -1.93 13.00
N ALA A 193 -2.63 -1.57 11.85
CA ALA A 193 -1.35 -2.10 11.38
C ALA A 193 -0.12 -1.29 11.87
N VAL A 194 -0.27 -0.02 12.22
CA VAL A 194 0.87 0.88 12.52
C VAL A 194 0.90 1.28 13.99
N THR A 195 -0.13 1.97 14.48
CA THR A 195 -0.10 2.63 15.80
C THR A 195 -0.38 1.65 16.94
N ILE A 196 -1.25 0.67 16.73
CA ILE A 196 -1.51 -0.39 17.73
C ILE A 196 -0.25 -1.21 18.03
N PRO A 197 0.47 -1.78 17.05
CA PRO A 197 1.72 -2.49 17.33
C PRO A 197 2.82 -1.59 17.90
N ALA A 198 2.91 -0.34 17.42
CA ALA A 198 3.88 0.64 17.92
C ALA A 198 3.59 1.09 19.36
N GLY A 199 2.36 0.89 19.86
CA GLY A 199 1.94 1.29 21.20
C GLY A 199 1.94 2.81 21.39
N GLY A 200 1.52 3.57 20.39
CA GLY A 200 1.44 5.03 20.47
C GLY A 200 1.02 5.71 19.18
N TRP A 201 0.78 7.03 19.27
CA TRP A 201 0.37 7.90 18.16
C TRP A 201 -1.01 7.56 17.55
N TYR A 202 -1.96 7.17 18.40
CA TYR A 202 -3.31 6.85 17.96
C TYR A 202 -3.99 8.04 17.28
N GLY A 203 -4.60 7.78 16.12
CA GLY A 203 -5.32 8.78 15.33
C GLY A 203 -4.47 9.45 14.24
N GLY A 204 -3.15 9.28 14.24
CA GLY A 204 -2.24 9.85 13.24
C GLY A 204 -2.52 9.36 11.82
N PRO A 205 -2.45 8.04 11.54
CA PRO A 205 -2.83 7.47 10.25
C PRO A 205 -4.25 7.87 9.82
N THR A 206 -5.21 7.89 10.73
CA THR A 206 -6.58 8.31 10.41
C THR A 206 -6.63 9.77 9.96
N LEU A 207 -5.97 10.66 10.70
CA LEU A 207 -5.87 12.08 10.34
C LEU A 207 -5.16 12.26 8.99
N PHE A 208 -4.08 11.51 8.72
CA PHE A 208 -3.42 11.50 7.42
C PHE A 208 -4.43 11.23 6.30
N PHE A 209 -5.17 10.11 6.35
CA PHE A 209 -6.11 9.77 5.28
C PHE A 209 -7.29 10.75 5.20
N VAL A 210 -7.77 11.30 6.31
CA VAL A 210 -8.80 12.35 6.30
C VAL A 210 -8.30 13.59 5.54
N ILE A 211 -7.08 14.05 5.80
CA ILE A 211 -6.46 15.17 5.07
C ILE A 211 -6.40 14.87 3.57
N GLN A 212 -5.98 13.66 3.20
CA GLN A 212 -5.95 13.21 1.80
C GLN A 212 -7.35 13.19 1.15
N GLY A 213 -8.37 12.74 1.89
CA GLY A 213 -9.75 12.75 1.43
C GLY A 213 -10.31 14.16 1.25
N LEU A 214 -9.99 15.08 2.15
CA LEU A 214 -10.37 16.50 2.05
C LEU A 214 -9.70 17.17 0.84
N ALA A 215 -8.42 16.87 0.60
CA ALA A 215 -7.71 17.34 -0.59
C ALA A 215 -8.35 16.83 -1.89
N ALA A 216 -8.69 15.53 -1.93
CA ALA A 216 -9.39 14.92 -3.07
C ALA A 216 -10.79 15.52 -3.32
N LEU A 217 -11.48 15.98 -2.28
CA LEU A 217 -12.73 16.75 -2.40
C LEU A 217 -12.48 18.18 -2.87
N ALA A 218 -11.47 18.86 -2.32
CA ALA A 218 -11.10 20.23 -2.68
C ALA A 218 -10.76 20.37 -4.18
N GLU A 219 -10.03 19.40 -4.73
CA GLU A 219 -9.73 19.27 -6.17
C GLU A 219 -10.96 19.26 -7.07
N ARG A 220 -12.12 18.82 -6.55
CA ARG A 220 -13.37 18.72 -7.32
C ARG A 220 -14.20 20.00 -7.29
N THR A 221 -13.88 20.93 -6.39
CA THR A 221 -14.58 22.22 -6.27
C THR A 221 -14.21 23.17 -7.41
N ARG A 222 -15.08 24.16 -7.70
CA ARG A 222 -14.77 25.21 -8.69
C ARG A 222 -13.47 25.95 -8.34
N ARG A 223 -13.32 26.36 -7.07
CA ARG A 223 -12.12 27.06 -6.58
C ARG A 223 -10.85 26.23 -6.76
N GLY A 224 -10.89 24.94 -6.40
CA GLY A 224 -9.77 24.02 -6.57
C GLY A 224 -9.32 23.93 -8.03
N LYS A 225 -10.28 23.79 -8.96
CA LYS A 225 -9.98 23.79 -10.40
C LYS A 225 -9.41 25.12 -10.88
N THR A 226 -9.93 26.26 -10.42
CA THR A 226 -9.44 27.60 -10.80
C THR A 226 -8.00 27.83 -10.41
N ILE A 227 -7.57 27.39 -9.22
CA ILE A 227 -6.17 27.53 -8.78
C ILE A 227 -5.24 26.45 -9.39
N GLY A 228 -5.81 25.52 -10.16
CA GLY A 228 -5.06 24.47 -10.87
C GLY A 228 -4.83 23.18 -10.06
N LEU A 229 -5.62 22.92 -9.02
CA LEU A 229 -5.59 21.62 -8.35
C LEU A 229 -6.05 20.52 -9.30
N GLY A 230 -5.38 19.38 -9.21
CA GLY A 230 -5.72 18.16 -9.93
C GLY A 230 -5.16 18.04 -11.35
N GLN A 231 -4.45 19.05 -11.87
CA GLN A 231 -3.89 19.05 -13.22
C GLN A 231 -2.52 19.74 -13.31
N GLY A 232 -1.69 19.26 -14.23
CA GLY A 232 -0.39 19.84 -14.55
C GLY A 232 0.57 19.90 -13.35
N VAL A 233 1.57 20.79 -13.45
CA VAL A 233 2.63 20.95 -12.45
C VAL A 233 2.09 21.45 -11.10
N ARG A 234 1.08 22.33 -11.10
CA ARG A 234 0.48 22.83 -9.85
C ARG A 234 -0.22 21.72 -9.07
N GLY A 235 -1.05 20.92 -9.74
CA GLY A 235 -1.70 19.77 -9.12
C GLY A 235 -0.68 18.72 -8.64
N TRP A 236 0.40 18.51 -9.42
CA TRP A 236 1.50 17.65 -9.02
C TRP A 236 2.20 18.14 -7.75
N LEU A 237 2.65 19.41 -7.71
CA LEU A 237 3.30 20.01 -6.54
C LEU A 237 2.41 19.92 -5.31
N PHE A 238 1.12 20.23 -5.46
CA PHE A 238 0.14 20.09 -4.38
C PHE A 238 0.03 18.64 -3.89
N THR A 239 -0.13 17.68 -4.80
CA THR A 239 -0.33 16.27 -4.45
C THR A 239 0.91 15.69 -3.76
N GLN A 240 2.08 15.85 -4.37
CA GLN A 240 3.33 15.32 -3.83
C GLN A 240 3.76 16.05 -2.55
N GLY A 241 3.60 17.38 -2.51
CA GLY A 241 3.86 18.17 -1.31
C GLY A 241 2.95 17.81 -0.15
N LEU A 242 1.65 17.60 -0.40
CA LEU A 242 0.70 17.14 0.62
C LEU A 242 1.09 15.77 1.17
N LEU A 243 1.42 14.82 0.31
CA LEU A 243 1.89 13.48 0.72
C LEU A 243 3.15 13.58 1.58
N LEU A 244 4.17 14.31 1.11
CA LEU A 244 5.44 14.47 1.82
C LEU A 244 5.26 15.17 3.17
N LEU A 245 4.46 16.24 3.23
CA LEU A 245 4.24 16.98 4.47
C LEU A 245 3.45 16.17 5.51
N THR A 246 2.53 15.31 5.05
CA THR A 246 1.64 14.57 5.94
C THR A 246 2.11 13.16 6.25
N VAL A 247 3.07 12.58 5.50
CA VAL A 247 3.57 11.22 5.74
C VAL A 247 4.08 10.95 7.17
N PRO A 248 4.64 11.93 7.93
CA PRO A 248 4.99 11.69 9.34
C PRO A 248 3.77 11.39 10.23
N LEU A 249 2.56 11.80 9.85
CA LEU A 249 1.32 11.41 10.54
C LEU A 249 1.03 9.92 10.35
N LEU A 250 1.34 9.39 9.16
CA LEU A 250 1.14 7.98 8.82
C LEU A 250 2.21 7.09 9.46
N PHE A 251 3.47 7.53 9.48
CA PHE A 251 4.60 6.79 10.04
C PHE A 251 5.28 7.60 11.15
N PRO A 252 4.70 7.57 12.36
CA PRO A 252 5.16 8.41 13.46
C PRO A 252 6.41 7.84 14.15
N PRO A 253 7.10 8.63 15.01
CA PRO A 253 8.29 8.18 15.70
C PRO A 253 8.16 6.85 16.48
N PRO A 254 7.05 6.56 17.19
CA PRO A 254 6.89 5.26 17.84
C PRO A 254 6.95 4.08 16.85
N PHE A 255 6.38 4.24 15.65
CA PHE A 255 6.44 3.20 14.62
C PHE A 255 7.85 3.05 14.07
N ALA A 256 8.49 4.17 13.69
CA ALA A 256 9.85 4.17 13.19
C ALA A 256 10.85 3.53 14.18
N LEU A 257 10.77 3.90 15.45
CA LEU A 257 11.74 3.49 16.47
C LEU A 257 11.47 2.11 17.07
N ARG A 258 10.20 1.73 17.27
CA ARG A 258 9.83 0.48 17.97
C ARG A 258 9.49 -0.67 17.03
N ILE A 259 9.16 -0.38 15.77
CA ILE A 259 8.84 -1.39 14.76
C ILE A 259 9.96 -1.49 13.73
N ILE A 260 10.25 -0.39 13.01
CA ILE A 260 11.13 -0.46 11.85
C ILE A 260 12.57 -0.71 12.25
N ASN A 261 13.14 0.05 13.19
CA ASN A 261 14.54 -0.15 13.59
C ASN A 261 14.81 -1.58 14.10
N PRO A 262 14.05 -2.14 15.07
CA PRO A 262 14.26 -3.51 15.51
C PRO A 262 14.09 -4.55 14.39
N PHE A 263 13.22 -4.28 13.41
CA PHE A 263 13.04 -5.17 12.27
C PHE A 263 14.23 -5.09 11.29
N ILE A 264 14.79 -3.90 11.07
CA ILE A 264 16.01 -3.72 10.27
C ILE A 264 17.21 -4.37 10.95
N ASP A 265 17.35 -4.20 12.27
CA ASP A 265 18.41 -4.86 13.05
C ASP A 265 18.29 -6.39 12.93
N PHE A 266 17.07 -6.94 13.04
CA PHE A 266 16.82 -8.37 12.82
C PHE A 266 17.19 -8.83 11.40
N ILE A 267 16.84 -8.07 10.35
CA ILE A 267 17.23 -8.41 8.97
C ILE A 267 18.75 -8.41 8.82
N HIS A 268 19.42 -7.43 9.43
CA HIS A 268 20.87 -7.32 9.36
C HIS A 268 21.57 -8.50 10.04
N GLU A 269 21.04 -9.00 11.15
CA GLU A 269 21.58 -10.17 11.85
C GLU A 269 21.45 -11.49 11.05
N LEU A 270 20.59 -11.55 10.02
CA LEU A 270 20.40 -12.73 9.18
C LEU A 270 21.49 -12.93 8.10
N PHE A 271 22.31 -11.91 7.81
CA PHE A 271 23.29 -11.90 6.72
C PHE A 271 24.63 -11.32 7.14
#